data_AF-A0A410P0S4-F1
#
_entry.id   AF-A0A410P0S4-F1
#
_cell.length_a   1.000
_cell.length_b   1.000
_cell.length_c   1.000
_cell.angle_alpha   90.00
_cell.angle_beta   90.00
_cell.angle_gamma   90.00
#
_symmetry.space_group_name_H-M   'P 1'
#
loop_
_entity.id
_entity.type
_entity.pdbx_description
1 polymer ?
#
loop_
_entity_poly.entity_id
_entity_poly.type
_entity_poly.pdbx_seq_one_letter_code
_entity_poly.pdbx_strand_id
1 'polypeptide(L)'
;MRMRKIRNAVLLASVVAATSLTSLGAGAQSPNIMYHRTFYSDATLTVQVGWYRDKCWNGRVVASPVQGVTSPYYTLEAIGSCGGYW
;
A
#
# COMPACT_ATOMS: atom_id res chain seq x y z
N MET A 1 32.95 -51.02 4.54
CA MET A 1 32.66 -49.83 3.72
C MET A 1 31.21 -49.40 3.97
N ARG A 2 30.97 -48.22 4.57
CA ARG A 2 29.89 -47.25 4.24
C ARG A 2 29.64 -46.30 5.42
N MET A 3 30.25 -45.12 5.33
CA MET A 3 29.82 -43.93 6.07
C MET A 3 28.38 -43.57 5.67
N ARG A 4 27.55 -43.17 6.63
CA ARG A 4 26.36 -42.36 6.34
C ARG A 4 26.57 -40.98 6.94
N LYS A 5 26.97 -40.05 6.08
CA LYS A 5 27.05 -38.62 6.34
C LYS A 5 25.61 -38.11 6.48
N ILE A 6 25.21 -37.68 7.67
CA ILE A 6 23.98 -36.92 7.87
C ILE A 6 24.27 -35.51 7.34
N ARG A 7 23.91 -35.28 6.08
CA ARG A 7 24.06 -33.98 5.40
C ARG A 7 22.81 -33.16 5.68
N ASN A 8 23.00 -32.08 6.43
CA ASN A 8 22.33 -30.78 6.32
C ASN A 8 20.94 -30.78 5.66
N ALA A 9 19.88 -30.86 6.47
CA ALA A 9 18.57 -30.35 6.10
C ALA A 9 18.48 -28.90 6.61
N VAL A 10 18.95 -27.97 5.77
CA VAL A 10 18.75 -26.53 5.96
C VAL A 10 17.28 -26.24 5.72
N LEU A 11 16.49 -26.15 6.79
CA LEU A 11 15.12 -25.67 6.77
C LEU A 11 15.14 -24.13 6.68
N LEU A 12 15.32 -23.61 5.47
CA LEU A 12 15.00 -22.22 5.14
C LEU A 12 13.47 -22.13 4.93
N ALA A 13 12.72 -22.12 6.03
CA ALA A 13 11.32 -21.73 6.02
C ALA A 13 11.23 -20.22 6.25
N SER A 14 11.43 -19.44 5.19
CA SER A 14 11.15 -18.01 5.19
C SER A 14 9.64 -17.79 5.22
N VAL A 15 9.06 -17.76 6.42
CA VAL A 15 7.70 -17.27 6.65
C VAL A 15 7.78 -15.75 6.76
N VAL A 16 7.81 -15.06 5.62
CA VAL A 16 7.45 -13.64 5.55
C VAL A 16 5.92 -13.61 5.46
N ALA A 17 5.27 -13.88 6.59
CA ALA A 17 3.88 -13.59 6.85
C ALA A 17 3.87 -12.95 8.25
N ALA A 18 3.40 -11.74 8.48
CA ALA A 18 2.38 -11.00 7.78
C ALA A 18 2.81 -9.53 7.70
N THR A 19 2.94 -9.01 6.48
CA THR A 19 2.67 -7.59 6.26
C THR A 19 1.23 -7.40 6.69
N SER A 20 1.07 -6.71 7.81
CA SER A 20 -0.16 -6.23 8.38
C SER A 20 -1.21 -5.98 7.30
N LEU A 21 -2.19 -6.89 7.24
CA LEU A 21 -3.54 -6.62 6.75
C LEU A 21 -4.14 -5.53 7.65
N THR A 22 -3.69 -4.29 7.49
CA THR A 22 -4.52 -3.14 7.83
C THR A 22 -5.60 -3.12 6.77
N SER A 23 -6.65 -3.88 7.08
CA SER A 23 -8.04 -3.61 6.74
C SER A 23 -8.23 -2.45 5.76
N LEU A 24 -8.83 -2.78 4.63
CA LEU A 24 -9.63 -1.87 3.81
C LEU A 24 -10.76 -1.30 4.69
N GLY A 25 -10.39 -0.43 5.62
CA GLY A 25 -11.31 0.49 6.24
C GLY A 25 -11.71 1.45 5.15
N ALA A 26 -12.91 1.26 4.61
CA ALA A 26 -13.74 2.38 4.17
C ALA A 26 -14.07 3.25 5.41
N GLY A 27 -13.04 3.73 6.10
CA GLY A 27 -13.16 4.75 7.13
C GLY A 27 -13.41 6.06 6.42
N ALA A 28 -14.34 6.85 6.95
CA ALA A 28 -14.61 8.18 6.45
C ALA A 28 -13.27 8.94 6.27
N GLN A 29 -12.96 9.28 5.02
CA GLN A 29 -11.75 10.02 4.70
C GLN A 29 -11.79 11.34 5.48
N SER A 30 -10.81 11.59 6.35
CA SER A 30 -10.79 12.83 7.11
C SER A 30 -10.66 14.00 6.11
N PRO A 31 -11.53 15.02 6.18
CA PRO A 31 -11.66 16.04 5.13
C PRO A 31 -10.39 16.87 4.94
N ASN A 32 -9.47 16.83 5.89
CA ASN A 32 -8.21 17.56 5.87
C ASN A 32 -6.99 16.66 5.70
N ILE A 33 -7.13 15.34 5.60
CA ILE A 33 -5.98 14.45 5.36
C ILE A 33 -5.78 14.26 3.86
N MET A 34 -4.54 14.46 3.42
CA MET A 34 -4.08 14.18 2.07
C MET A 34 -3.63 12.73 2.00
N TYR A 35 -4.09 12.02 0.98
CA TYR A 35 -3.70 10.63 0.75
C TYR A 35 -2.87 10.47 -0.52
N HIS A 36 -1.97 9.50 -0.50
CA HIS A 36 -1.45 8.87 -1.69
C HIS A 36 -2.33 7.68 -2.02
N ARG A 37 -3.01 7.74 -3.16
CA ARG A 37 -3.81 6.64 -3.67
C ARG A 37 -3.02 5.88 -4.72
N THR A 38 -2.89 4.57 -4.52
CA THR A 38 -2.26 3.67 -5.47
C THR A 38 -3.30 2.68 -5.99
N PHE A 39 -3.41 2.54 -7.30
CA PHE A 39 -4.33 1.64 -8.01
C PHE A 39 -3.62 0.37 -8.45
N TYR A 40 -4.33 -0.75 -8.39
CA TYR A 40 -3.82 -2.07 -8.76
C TYR A 40 -4.70 -2.76 -9.81
N SER A 41 -4.14 -3.72 -10.54
CA SER A 41 -4.86 -4.47 -11.58
C SER A 41 -6.05 -5.26 -11.04
N ASP A 42 -5.93 -5.78 -9.83
CA ASP A 42 -6.86 -6.73 -9.22
C ASP A 42 -6.83 -6.66 -7.67
N ALA A 43 -7.66 -7.47 -7.04
CA ALA A 43 -7.82 -7.54 -5.59
C ALA A 43 -6.58 -8.07 -4.84
N THR A 44 -5.56 -8.59 -5.52
CA THR A 44 -4.32 -9.05 -4.87
C THR A 44 -3.41 -7.88 -4.48
N LEU A 45 -3.64 -6.69 -5.04
CA LEU A 45 -2.86 -5.47 -4.77
C LEU A 45 -1.35 -5.65 -5.05
N THR A 46 -0.99 -6.45 -6.04
CA THR A 46 0.41 -6.78 -6.37
C THR A 46 0.96 -5.97 -7.55
N VAL A 47 0.15 -5.71 -8.57
CA VAL A 47 0.56 -4.98 -9.78
C VAL A 47 -0.05 -3.60 -9.76
N GLN A 48 0.79 -2.57 -9.57
CA GLN A 48 0.38 -1.17 -9.66
C GLN A 48 0.07 -0.79 -11.11
N VAL A 49 -1.10 -0.19 -11.34
CA VAL A 49 -1.56 0.29 -12.65
C VAL A 49 -1.73 1.81 -12.71
N GLY A 50 -1.74 2.47 -11.55
CA GLY A 50 -1.77 3.92 -11.49
C GLY A 50 -1.64 4.44 -10.07
N TRP A 51 -1.56 5.76 -9.94
CA TRP A 51 -1.54 6.43 -8.65
C TRP A 51 -1.84 7.93 -8.79
N TYR A 52 -2.23 8.56 -7.69
CA TYR A 52 -2.18 10.02 -7.55
C TYR A 52 -2.00 10.40 -6.08
N ARG A 53 -1.49 11.62 -5.87
CA ARG A 53 -1.36 12.19 -4.53
C ARG A 53 -2.28 13.38 -4.39
N ASP A 54 -3.04 13.42 -3.31
CA ASP A 54 -3.77 14.62 -2.94
C ASP A 54 -2.79 15.78 -2.70
N LYS A 55 -3.25 16.99 -3.02
CA LYS A 55 -2.52 18.23 -2.77
C LYS A 55 -3.37 19.21 -1.98
N CYS A 56 -2.72 20.04 -1.19
CA CYS A 56 -3.36 21.14 -0.50
C CYS A 56 -3.44 22.34 -1.45
N TRP A 57 -4.64 22.85 -1.71
CA TRP A 57 -4.87 24.04 -2.52
C TRP A 57 -5.87 24.96 -1.84
N ASN A 58 -5.45 26.18 -1.49
CA ASN A 58 -6.26 27.15 -0.76
C ASN A 58 -6.92 26.59 0.51
N GLY A 59 -6.18 25.81 1.30
CA GLY A 59 -6.68 25.20 2.54
C GLY A 59 -7.66 24.05 2.34
N ARG A 60 -7.77 23.50 1.12
CA ARG A 60 -8.58 22.32 0.80
C ARG A 60 -7.73 21.20 0.22
N VAL A 61 -8.08 19.97 0.58
CA VAL A 61 -7.52 18.77 -0.07
C VAL A 61 -8.15 18.64 -1.46
N VAL A 62 -7.30 18.55 -2.48
CA VAL A 62 -7.70 18.41 -3.88
C VAL A 62 -6.96 17.22 -4.50
N ALA A 63 -7.67 16.37 -5.22
CA ALA A 63 -7.06 15.26 -5.95
C ALA A 63 -6.18 15.77 -7.11
N SER A 64 -4.97 15.22 -7.23
CA SER A 64 -4.13 15.47 -8.41
C SER A 64 -4.54 14.57 -9.58
N PRO A 65 -4.14 14.92 -10.82
CA PRO A 65 -4.33 14.04 -11.97
C PRO A 65 -3.72 12.65 -11.74
N VAL A 66 -4.43 11.64 -12.21
CA VAL A 66 -4.00 10.24 -12.14
C VAL A 66 -2.83 10.01 -13.08
N GLN A 67 -1.77 9.40 -12.56
CA GLN A 67 -0.68 8.83 -13.34
C GLN A 67 -1.04 7.37 -13.62
N GLY A 68 -1.23 6.99 -14.90
CA GLY A 68 -1.66 5.64 -15.28
C GLY A 68 -3.18 5.49 -15.34
N VAL A 69 -3.70 4.36 -14.84
CA VAL A 69 -5.12 3.98 -14.96
C VAL A 69 -5.78 3.84 -13.58
N THR A 70 -7.03 4.27 -13.48
CA THR A 70 -7.84 4.08 -12.27
C THR A 70 -8.38 2.66 -12.17
N SER A 71 -8.47 2.13 -10.97
CA SER A 71 -9.00 0.80 -10.68
C SER A 71 -9.86 0.83 -9.40
N PRO A 72 -10.87 -0.04 -9.25
CA PRO A 72 -11.56 -0.20 -7.97
C PRO A 72 -10.66 -0.79 -6.88
N TYR A 73 -9.54 -1.42 -7.24
CA TYR A 73 -8.58 -1.98 -6.30
C TYR A 73 -7.51 -0.93 -6.00
N TYR A 74 -7.52 -0.38 -4.79
CA TYR A 74 -6.58 0.66 -4.42
C TYR A 74 -6.17 0.60 -2.93
N THR A 75 -5.03 1.20 -2.64
CA THR A 75 -4.58 1.52 -1.28
C THR A 75 -4.58 3.02 -1.04
N LEU A 76 -4.72 3.42 0.22
CA LEU A 76 -4.65 4.80 0.68
C LEU A 76 -3.62 4.92 1.78
N GLU A 77 -2.60 5.74 1.53
CA GLU A 77 -1.56 6.05 2.50
C GLU A 77 -1.71 7.53 2.89
N ALA A 78 -1.83 7.82 4.19
CA ALA A 78 -1.88 9.20 4.65
C ALA A 78 -0.49 9.84 4.49
N ILE A 79 -0.40 10.91 3.68
CA ILE A 79 0.88 11.58 3.34
C ILE A 79 1.00 12.99 3.90
N GLY A 80 -0.10 13.53 4.41
CA GLY A 80 -0.16 14.94 4.76
C GLY A 80 -1.53 15.37 5.25
N SER A 81 -1.64 16.62 5.66
CA SER A 81 -2.89 17.26 6.03
C SER A 81 -2.86 18.68 5.49
N CYS A 82 -4.02 19.14 5.07
CA CYS A 82 -4.22 20.49 4.58
C CYS A 82 -4.91 21.29 5.67
N GLY A 83 -4.24 22.31 6.20
CA GLY A 83 -4.78 23.18 7.26
C GLY A 83 -4.37 22.83 8.69
N GLY A 84 -3.35 21.99 8.91
CA GLY A 84 -2.77 21.73 10.25
C GLY A 84 -1.30 21.31 10.18
N TYR A 85 -0.56 21.52 11.27
CA TYR A 85 0.82 21.02 11.42
C TYR A 85 0.78 19.49 11.58
N TRP A 86 1.60 18.80 10.78
CA TRP A 86 1.82 17.35 10.88
C TRP A 86 2.57 16.96 12.14
#